data_AF-A0A9P5DZZ4-F1
#
_entry.id   AF-A0A9P5DZZ4-F1
#
_cell.length_a   1.000
_cell.length_b   1.000
_cell.length_c   1.000
_cell.angle_alpha   90.00
_cell.angle_beta   90.00
_cell.angle_gamma   90.00
#
_symmetry.space_group_name_H-M   'P 1'
#
loop_
_entity.id
_entity.type
_entity.pdbx_description
1 polymer ?
#
loop_
_entity_poly.entity_id
_entity_poly.type
_entity_poly.pdbx_seq_one_letter_code
_entity_poly.pdbx_strand_id
1 'polypeptide(L)'
;MEDDTEVARSIAIPRLTRSRQANHSSSAAANGNTDTNTIINNPNAGMVVTRIEDILGQIIEALAAGQELSIPFSARRLSRRAANAQPEEVHFPGRNQQEAVKFARILLILQLSHDALVSGTILTKRHIFYQHQDLFEKQGQVDDLVDDIAFTLGVGRGDLNIVAASKGVLAGPLTIHLHDGSTLNPCSGDLGVAIPTVQSISSVNVQSIKWVLVVEKDAVFRSLCSSQFWQTSMFGPGVLVTKAKGFPDLTTRSFLNYVHTRHPQLPLLGLCDYDPDGIQILRCYRYGSERLNHEADLGIPALQWLGITSAHLSRDHAGTSLRNYESPSQVPITSIQCRDPVTYLTGRERATAISTLKKIHQYSPNDFEVSELRRELQVMTLLGFKAEIEWLDDAGNLCSWLDGEIGEALISDAF
;
A
#
# COMPACT_ATOMS: atom_id res chain seq x y z
N MET A 1 -10.04 -72.08 -31.84
CA MET A 1 -9.78 -72.85 -30.61
C MET A 1 -8.39 -72.46 -30.19
N GLU A 2 -8.10 -71.74 -29.12
CA GLU A 2 -8.79 -71.18 -27.94
C GLU A 2 -7.84 -70.03 -27.52
N ASP A 3 -8.34 -68.80 -27.43
CA ASP A 3 -8.79 -68.12 -26.20
C ASP A 3 -7.66 -67.31 -25.54
N ASP A 4 -7.70 -66.01 -25.80
CA ASP A 4 -6.89 -64.96 -25.19
C ASP A 4 -7.41 -64.68 -23.77
N THR A 5 -6.59 -64.88 -22.75
CA THR A 5 -6.82 -64.30 -21.41
C THR A 5 -5.54 -63.66 -20.89
N GLU A 6 -5.41 -62.36 -21.16
CA GLU A 6 -4.35 -61.52 -20.59
C GLU A 6 -4.79 -60.91 -19.24
N VAL A 7 -3.84 -60.95 -18.33
CA VAL A 7 -3.93 -60.79 -16.87
C VAL A 7 -4.17 -59.34 -16.45
N ALA A 8 -5.23 -59.10 -15.69
CA ALA A 8 -5.43 -57.89 -14.90
C ALA A 8 -4.40 -57.80 -13.77
N ARG A 9 -3.59 -56.72 -13.73
CA ARG A 9 -2.73 -56.38 -12.59
C ARG A 9 -3.33 -55.24 -11.77
N SER A 10 -3.81 -55.61 -10.59
CA SER A 10 -4.19 -54.75 -9.47
C SER A 10 -2.94 -54.18 -8.79
N ILE A 11 -2.89 -52.87 -8.55
CA ILE A 11 -1.90 -52.21 -7.69
C ILE A 11 -2.62 -51.62 -6.47
N ALA A 12 -2.13 -52.02 -5.31
CA ALA A 12 -2.73 -51.86 -3.99
C ALA A 12 -2.74 -50.42 -3.46
N ILE A 13 -3.85 -50.07 -2.79
CA ILE A 13 -4.03 -48.86 -1.99
C ILE A 13 -3.72 -49.19 -0.52
N PRO A 14 -2.79 -48.51 0.16
CA PRO A 14 -2.58 -48.73 1.60
C PRO A 14 -3.61 -47.95 2.43
N ARG A 15 -4.43 -48.68 3.20
CA ARG A 15 -5.29 -48.16 4.26
C ARG A 15 -4.44 -47.76 5.48
N LEU A 16 -4.54 -46.51 5.92
CA LEU A 16 -4.00 -46.07 7.21
C LEU A 16 -5.08 -46.21 8.30
N THR A 17 -4.74 -47.01 9.30
CA THR A 17 -5.52 -47.41 10.47
C THR A 17 -5.56 -46.33 11.55
N ARG A 18 -6.65 -46.35 12.31
CA ARG A 18 -7.03 -45.46 13.40
C ARG A 18 -6.47 -45.97 14.74
N SER A 19 -6.14 -45.03 15.64
CA SER A 19 -6.06 -45.14 17.12
C SER A 19 -4.68 -45.30 17.78
N ARG A 20 -4.29 -44.28 18.55
CA ARG A 20 -4.02 -44.43 20.00
C ARG A 20 -4.10 -43.09 20.73
N GLN A 21 -5.07 -43.00 21.64
CA GLN A 21 -5.13 -42.01 22.72
C GLN A 21 -3.98 -42.22 23.70
N ALA A 22 -3.32 -41.13 24.11
CA ALA A 22 -2.59 -41.05 25.36
C ALA A 22 -2.86 -39.68 25.98
N ASN A 23 -3.57 -39.69 27.12
CA ASN A 23 -3.76 -38.56 28.01
C ASN A 23 -2.45 -38.24 28.72
N HIS A 24 -1.95 -37.00 28.58
CA HIS A 24 -1.21 -36.34 29.65
C HIS A 24 -1.56 -34.85 29.66
N SER A 25 -2.12 -34.43 30.79
CA SER A 25 -2.47 -33.07 31.15
C SER A 25 -1.28 -32.35 31.77
N SER A 26 -0.87 -31.20 31.23
CA SER A 26 -0.29 -30.08 32.00
C SER A 26 -0.05 -28.83 31.12
N SER A 27 -0.95 -27.85 31.25
CA SER A 27 -0.70 -26.41 31.37
C SER A 27 0.62 -25.83 30.82
N ALA A 28 0.56 -25.12 29.69
CA ALA A 28 1.27 -23.85 29.46
C ALA A 28 0.67 -23.13 28.23
N ALA A 29 0.35 -21.85 28.39
CA ALA A 29 -0.41 -21.03 27.45
C ALA A 29 0.25 -20.91 26.06
N ALA A 30 -0.53 -21.20 25.01
CA ALA A 30 -0.19 -20.92 23.63
C ALA A 30 -0.87 -19.61 23.19
N ASN A 31 -0.08 -18.54 23.02
CA ASN A 31 -0.47 -17.38 22.22
C ASN A 31 -0.49 -17.81 20.74
N GLY A 32 -1.66 -18.23 20.27
CA GLY A 32 -1.94 -18.42 18.85
C GLY A 32 -2.52 -17.13 18.26
N ASN A 33 -1.68 -16.31 17.64
CA ASN A 33 -2.13 -15.26 16.73
C ASN A 33 -2.54 -15.92 15.40
N THR A 34 -3.79 -16.37 15.31
CA THR A 34 -4.42 -16.68 14.02
C THR A 34 -5.16 -15.44 13.55
N ASP A 35 -4.51 -14.68 12.67
CA ASP A 35 -5.06 -13.54 11.92
C ASP A 35 -6.09 -14.01 10.89
N THR A 36 -7.23 -14.56 11.34
CA THR A 36 -8.40 -14.79 10.48
C THR A 36 -9.43 -13.70 10.77
N ASN A 37 -9.30 -12.57 10.08
CA ASN A 37 -10.31 -11.52 10.12
C ASN A 37 -11.62 -11.99 9.46
N THR A 38 -12.69 -11.72 10.19
CA THR A 38 -14.09 -12.11 9.99
C THR A 38 -14.71 -11.57 8.68
N ILE A 39 -15.70 -12.32 8.20
CA ILE A 39 -16.49 -12.22 6.95
C ILE A 39 -16.77 -10.77 6.51
N ILE A 40 -16.23 -10.42 5.33
CA ILE A 40 -16.64 -9.24 4.56
C ILE A 40 -17.88 -9.65 3.75
N ASN A 41 -19.03 -9.00 3.99
CA ASN A 41 -20.17 -9.10 3.08
C ASN A 41 -19.82 -8.35 1.79
N ASN A 42 -19.16 -9.04 0.85
CA ASN A 42 -18.91 -8.52 -0.49
C ASN A 42 -20.24 -8.63 -1.29
N PRO A 43 -20.93 -7.50 -1.57
CA PRO A 43 -22.22 -7.52 -2.26
C PRO A 43 -22.12 -8.04 -3.70
N ASN A 44 -20.91 -7.98 -4.29
CA ASN A 44 -20.63 -8.46 -5.63
C ASN A 44 -20.12 -9.92 -5.65
N ALA A 45 -19.94 -10.57 -4.49
CA ALA A 45 -19.37 -11.91 -4.41
C ALA A 45 -20.13 -12.91 -5.28
N GLY A 46 -21.47 -12.90 -5.24
CA GLY A 46 -22.28 -13.79 -6.08
C GLY A 46 -22.04 -13.58 -7.58
N MET A 47 -21.98 -12.32 -8.02
CA MET A 47 -21.70 -11.99 -9.43
C MET A 47 -20.29 -12.41 -9.86
N VAL A 48 -19.30 -12.20 -9.00
CA VAL A 48 -17.91 -12.59 -9.27
C VAL A 48 -17.79 -14.11 -9.35
N VAL A 49 -18.40 -14.84 -8.41
CA VAL A 49 -18.43 -16.31 -8.41
C VAL A 49 -19.07 -16.83 -9.69
N THR A 50 -20.24 -16.32 -10.09
CA THR A 50 -20.89 -16.74 -11.34
C THR A 50 -19.99 -16.51 -12.55
N ARG A 51 -19.30 -15.36 -12.66
CA ARG A 51 -18.38 -15.11 -13.77
C ARG A 51 -17.18 -16.06 -13.78
N ILE A 52 -16.64 -16.39 -12.61
CA ILE A 52 -15.55 -17.35 -12.50
C ILE A 52 -16.04 -18.76 -12.88
N GLU A 53 -17.23 -19.15 -12.41
CA GLU A 53 -17.85 -20.44 -12.72
C GLU A 53 -18.21 -20.55 -14.21
N ASP A 54 -18.64 -19.48 -14.86
CA ASP A 54 -18.89 -19.45 -16.31
C ASP A 54 -17.59 -19.72 -17.09
N ILE A 55 -16.47 -19.13 -16.69
CA ILE A 55 -15.16 -19.37 -17.32
C ILE A 55 -14.70 -20.81 -17.06
N LEU A 56 -14.80 -21.29 -15.82
CA LEU A 56 -14.43 -22.67 -15.48
C LEU A 56 -15.34 -23.70 -16.17
N GLY A 57 -16.62 -23.39 -16.33
CA GLY A 57 -17.59 -24.19 -17.06
C GLY A 57 -17.22 -24.34 -18.53
N GLN A 58 -16.86 -23.24 -19.20
CA GLN A 58 -16.36 -23.26 -20.59
C GLN A 58 -15.11 -24.15 -20.74
N ILE A 59 -14.20 -24.12 -19.75
CA ILE A 59 -13.01 -24.98 -19.75
C ILE A 59 -13.40 -26.46 -19.62
N ILE A 60 -14.34 -26.80 -18.74
CA ILE A 60 -14.80 -28.18 -18.54
C ILE A 60 -15.51 -28.70 -19.80
N GLU A 61 -16.35 -27.89 -20.44
CA GLU A 61 -17.02 -28.24 -21.69
C GLU A 61 -16.03 -28.46 -22.82
N ALA A 62 -15.04 -27.58 -22.97
CA ALA A 62 -13.97 -27.72 -23.96
C ALA A 62 -13.12 -28.98 -23.71
N LEU A 63 -12.80 -29.30 -22.45
CA LEU A 63 -12.12 -30.54 -22.07
C LEU A 63 -12.93 -31.78 -22.46
N ALA A 64 -14.24 -31.79 -22.19
CA ALA A 64 -15.12 -32.91 -22.53
C ALA A 64 -15.25 -33.10 -24.04
N ALA A 65 -15.23 -32.01 -24.81
CA ALA A 65 -15.27 -32.01 -26.27
C ALA A 65 -13.91 -32.30 -26.92
N GLY A 66 -12.83 -32.37 -26.14
CA GLY A 66 -11.46 -32.51 -26.66
C GLY A 66 -10.98 -31.30 -27.48
N GLN A 67 -11.54 -30.12 -27.20
CA GLN A 67 -11.19 -28.86 -27.85
C GLN A 67 -10.06 -28.13 -27.10
N GLU A 68 -9.44 -27.18 -27.79
CA GLU A 68 -8.42 -26.30 -27.18
C GLU A 68 -9.06 -25.42 -26.10
N LEU A 69 -8.40 -25.31 -24.94
CA LEU A 69 -8.92 -24.52 -23.83
C LEU A 69 -8.53 -23.06 -24.06
N SER A 70 -9.46 -22.13 -23.89
CA SER A 70 -9.19 -20.71 -23.93
C SER A 70 -9.71 -20.01 -22.69
N ILE A 71 -8.94 -19.05 -22.19
CA ILE A 71 -9.38 -18.13 -21.14
C ILE A 71 -9.28 -16.71 -21.70
N PRO A 72 -10.38 -15.93 -21.71
CA PRO A 72 -10.31 -14.53 -22.07
C PRO A 72 -9.47 -13.78 -21.01
N PHE A 73 -8.47 -13.02 -21.45
CA PHE A 73 -7.55 -12.30 -20.57
C PHE A 73 -7.20 -10.92 -21.14
N SER A 74 -7.44 -9.88 -20.36
CA SER A 74 -7.13 -8.50 -20.75
C SER A 74 -6.02 -7.93 -19.88
N ALA A 75 -4.82 -7.78 -20.44
CA ALA A 75 -3.70 -7.18 -19.71
C ALA A 75 -3.83 -5.64 -19.66
N ARG A 76 -3.78 -5.05 -18.46
CA ARG A 76 -3.94 -3.58 -18.28
C ARG A 76 -2.89 -2.74 -19.00
N ARG A 77 -1.69 -3.30 -19.25
CA ARG A 77 -0.59 -2.60 -19.97
C ARG A 77 -0.87 -2.47 -21.47
N LEU A 78 -1.62 -3.42 -22.06
CA LEU A 78 -1.93 -3.44 -23.48
C LEU A 78 -3.14 -2.55 -23.80
N SER A 79 -4.17 -2.56 -22.95
CA SER A 79 -5.35 -1.70 -23.11
C SER A 79 -5.04 -0.20 -22.99
N ARG A 80 -3.95 0.18 -22.30
CA ARG A 80 -3.47 1.58 -22.22
C ARG A 80 -2.85 2.11 -23.51
N ARG A 81 -2.41 1.23 -24.43
CA ARG A 81 -1.79 1.62 -25.71
C ARG A 81 -2.79 1.68 -26.86
N ALA A 82 -3.93 1.00 -26.73
CA ALA A 82 -4.99 1.00 -27.73
C ALA A 82 -6.36 0.95 -27.04
N ALA A 83 -7.18 2.00 -27.24
CA ALA A 83 -8.51 2.13 -26.66
C ALA A 83 -9.50 1.03 -27.10
N ASN A 84 -9.14 0.21 -28.09
CA ASN A 84 -9.92 -0.90 -28.64
C ASN A 84 -9.20 -2.27 -28.54
N ALA A 85 -8.32 -2.46 -27.55
CA ALA A 85 -7.65 -3.75 -27.37
C ALA A 85 -8.67 -4.85 -27.00
N GLN A 86 -8.89 -5.80 -27.91
CA GLN A 86 -9.70 -6.98 -27.64
C GLN A 86 -9.06 -7.83 -26.52
N PRO A 87 -9.86 -8.56 -25.72
CA PRO A 87 -9.33 -9.56 -24.79
C PRO A 87 -8.42 -10.52 -25.55
N GLU A 88 -7.21 -10.75 -25.03
CA GLU A 88 -6.31 -11.76 -25.57
C GLU A 88 -6.80 -13.11 -25.04
N GLU A 89 -7.01 -14.09 -25.91
CA GLU A 89 -7.30 -15.45 -25.46
C GLU A 89 -5.98 -16.14 -25.11
N VAL A 90 -5.88 -16.66 -23.89
CA VAL A 90 -4.73 -17.48 -23.46
C VAL A 90 -5.13 -18.94 -23.62
N HIS A 91 -4.34 -19.69 -24.39
CA HIS A 91 -4.72 -21.05 -24.78
C HIS A 91 -3.98 -22.15 -24.02
N PHE A 92 -4.59 -23.33 -23.94
CA PHE A 92 -3.93 -24.57 -23.55
C PHE A 92 -4.33 -25.75 -24.46
N PRO A 93 -3.36 -26.50 -25.05
CA PRO A 93 -1.90 -26.35 -24.93
C PRO A 93 -1.38 -25.03 -25.53
N GLY A 94 -0.63 -24.25 -24.75
CA GLY A 94 -0.17 -22.93 -25.18
C GLY A 94 0.78 -23.01 -26.37
N ARG A 95 0.77 -21.98 -27.24
CA ARG A 95 1.62 -21.93 -28.44
C ARG A 95 3.10 -21.95 -28.07
N ASN A 96 3.42 -21.38 -26.89
CA ASN A 96 4.75 -21.32 -26.30
C ASN A 96 4.73 -21.78 -24.82
N GLN A 97 5.87 -22.20 -24.29
CA GLN A 97 6.02 -22.55 -22.85
C GLN A 97 5.56 -21.40 -21.93
N GLN A 98 5.84 -20.15 -22.29
CA GLN A 98 5.44 -18.98 -21.51
C GLN A 98 3.91 -18.81 -21.45
N GLU A 99 3.22 -19.14 -22.53
CA GLU A 99 1.75 -19.06 -22.60
C GLU A 99 1.12 -20.17 -21.77
N ALA A 100 1.65 -21.39 -21.83
CA ALA A 100 1.19 -22.50 -20.99
C ALA A 100 1.36 -22.19 -19.50
N VAL A 101 2.49 -21.59 -19.11
CA VAL A 101 2.72 -21.14 -17.72
C VAL A 101 1.76 -19.99 -17.34
N LYS A 102 1.49 -19.05 -18.25
CA LYS A 102 0.52 -17.97 -18.03
C LYS A 102 -0.89 -18.54 -17.82
N PHE A 103 -1.32 -19.51 -18.64
CA PHE A 103 -2.59 -20.20 -18.50
C PHE A 103 -2.72 -20.86 -17.12
N ALA A 104 -1.72 -21.65 -16.71
CA ALA A 104 -1.72 -22.32 -15.41
C ALA A 104 -1.78 -21.32 -14.24
N ARG A 105 -1.07 -20.20 -14.33
CA ARG A 105 -1.11 -19.12 -13.32
C ARG A 105 -2.49 -18.46 -13.24
N ILE A 106 -3.12 -18.18 -14.38
CA ILE A 106 -4.46 -17.57 -14.42
C ILE A 106 -5.48 -18.52 -13.80
N LEU A 107 -5.47 -19.79 -14.21
CA LEU A 107 -6.38 -20.80 -13.70
C LEU A 107 -6.25 -20.97 -12.18
N LEU A 108 -5.02 -20.99 -11.65
CA LEU A 108 -4.78 -21.06 -10.22
C LEU A 108 -5.34 -19.86 -9.46
N ILE A 109 -5.15 -18.63 -9.96
CA ILE A 109 -5.70 -17.44 -9.29
C ILE A 109 -7.23 -17.42 -9.33
N LEU A 110 -7.84 -17.85 -10.45
CA LEU A 110 -9.30 -17.98 -10.55
C LEU A 110 -9.83 -19.01 -9.54
N GLN A 111 -9.17 -20.17 -9.43
CA GLN A 111 -9.52 -21.19 -8.43
C GLN A 111 -9.40 -20.65 -7.00
N LEU A 112 -8.26 -20.05 -6.64
CA LEU A 112 -8.06 -19.50 -5.30
C LEU A 112 -9.05 -18.39 -4.97
N SER A 113 -9.42 -17.57 -5.96
CA SER A 113 -10.44 -16.53 -5.79
C SER A 113 -11.83 -17.15 -5.58
N HIS A 114 -12.20 -18.18 -6.36
CA HIS A 114 -13.45 -18.92 -6.19
C HIS A 114 -13.54 -19.55 -4.79
N ASP A 115 -12.51 -20.30 -4.39
CA ASP A 115 -12.45 -20.93 -3.06
C ASP A 115 -12.56 -19.89 -1.94
N ALA A 116 -11.87 -18.75 -2.06
CA ALA A 116 -11.93 -17.65 -1.09
C ALA A 116 -13.32 -17.00 -1.02
N LEU A 117 -13.99 -16.84 -2.16
CA LEU A 117 -15.34 -16.26 -2.23
C LEU A 117 -16.40 -17.21 -1.66
N VAL A 118 -16.33 -18.50 -1.99
CA VAL A 118 -17.28 -19.52 -1.51
C VAL A 118 -17.09 -19.80 -0.02
N SER A 119 -15.84 -19.88 0.46
CA SER A 119 -15.53 -20.09 1.88
C SER A 119 -15.69 -18.83 2.74
N GLY A 120 -15.82 -17.65 2.12
CA GLY A 120 -15.82 -16.36 2.82
C GLY A 120 -14.48 -16.02 3.47
N THR A 121 -13.39 -16.66 3.04
CA THR A 121 -12.03 -16.38 3.53
C THR A 121 -11.36 -15.30 2.70
N ILE A 122 -10.40 -14.60 3.31
CA ILE A 122 -9.62 -13.55 2.63
C ILE A 122 -8.20 -14.08 2.45
N LEU A 123 -7.73 -14.09 1.21
CA LEU A 123 -6.37 -14.49 0.87
C LEU A 123 -5.50 -13.25 0.65
N THR A 124 -4.25 -13.30 1.12
CA THR A 124 -3.30 -12.22 0.81
C THR A 124 -2.43 -12.58 -0.39
N LYS A 125 -2.09 -11.59 -1.24
CA LYS A 125 -1.18 -11.80 -2.40
C LYS A 125 0.15 -12.45 -2.01
N ARG A 126 0.66 -12.13 -0.81
CA ARG A 126 1.88 -12.74 -0.26
C ARG A 126 1.68 -14.21 0.12
N HIS A 127 0.53 -14.56 0.69
CA HIS A 127 0.21 -15.94 1.02
C HIS A 127 0.22 -16.82 -0.25
N ILE A 128 -0.39 -16.33 -1.33
CA ILE A 128 -0.38 -17.01 -2.64
C ILE A 128 1.06 -17.19 -3.15
N PHE A 129 1.89 -16.14 -3.06
CA PHE A 129 3.29 -16.22 -3.47
C PHE A 129 4.09 -17.27 -2.68
N TYR A 130 3.90 -17.36 -1.36
CA TYR A 130 4.60 -18.34 -0.54
C TYR A 130 4.12 -19.77 -0.74
N GLN A 131 2.82 -19.98 -0.96
CA GLN A 131 2.26 -21.31 -1.22
C GLN A 131 2.70 -21.86 -2.59
N HIS A 132 2.86 -20.98 -3.58
CA HIS A 132 3.13 -21.35 -4.97
C HIS A 132 4.40 -20.69 -5.51
N GLN A 133 5.46 -20.67 -4.69
CA GLN A 133 6.73 -20.02 -5.06
C GLN A 133 7.38 -20.66 -6.30
N ASP A 134 7.18 -21.97 -6.52
CA ASP A 134 7.68 -22.68 -7.71
C ASP A 134 7.01 -22.20 -9.00
N LEU A 135 5.75 -21.75 -8.91
CA LEU A 135 4.99 -21.25 -10.05
C LEU A 135 5.19 -19.73 -10.23
N PHE A 136 5.33 -18.99 -9.14
CA PHE A 136 5.52 -17.53 -9.13
C PHE A 136 6.92 -17.19 -8.65
N GLU A 137 7.84 -16.95 -9.60
CA GLU A 137 9.23 -16.61 -9.29
C GLU A 137 9.37 -15.27 -8.54
N LYS A 138 8.47 -14.31 -8.84
CA LYS A 138 8.53 -12.94 -8.31
C LYS A 138 7.15 -12.53 -7.80
N GLN A 139 7.09 -11.92 -6.61
CA GLN A 139 5.84 -11.40 -6.03
C GLN A 139 5.11 -10.44 -6.99
N GLY A 140 5.85 -9.62 -7.74
CA GLY A 140 5.28 -8.70 -8.72
C GLY A 140 4.46 -9.38 -9.83
N GLN A 141 4.71 -10.67 -10.12
CA GLN A 141 3.89 -11.43 -11.08
C GLN A 141 2.50 -11.73 -10.51
N VAL A 142 2.42 -12.12 -9.24
CA VAL A 142 1.12 -12.32 -8.55
C VAL A 142 0.37 -11.00 -8.49
N ASP A 143 1.08 -9.91 -8.14
CA ASP A 143 0.47 -8.58 -8.06
C ASP A 143 -0.13 -8.14 -9.40
N ASP A 144 0.64 -8.24 -10.49
CA ASP A 144 0.19 -7.85 -11.83
C ASP A 144 -0.92 -8.77 -12.35
N LEU A 145 -0.85 -10.10 -12.10
CA LEU A 145 -1.87 -11.07 -12.55
C LEU A 145 -3.20 -10.91 -11.84
N VAL A 146 -3.22 -10.79 -10.51
CA VAL A 146 -4.46 -10.60 -9.73
C VAL A 146 -5.20 -9.36 -10.21
N ASP A 147 -4.47 -8.27 -10.45
CA ASP A 147 -5.07 -7.05 -10.94
C ASP A 147 -5.55 -7.14 -12.40
N ASP A 148 -4.82 -7.86 -13.27
CA ASP A 148 -5.24 -8.07 -14.67
C ASP A 148 -6.49 -8.98 -14.73
N ILE A 149 -6.62 -9.95 -13.81
CA ILE A 149 -7.84 -10.77 -13.66
C ILE A 149 -9.00 -9.93 -13.16
N ALA A 150 -8.80 -9.08 -12.14
CA ALA A 150 -9.83 -8.15 -11.69
C ALA A 150 -10.32 -7.24 -12.84
N PHE A 151 -9.39 -6.73 -13.64
CA PHE A 151 -9.70 -5.95 -14.83
C PHE A 151 -10.45 -6.74 -15.91
N THR A 152 -10.02 -7.98 -16.19
CA THR A 152 -10.66 -8.88 -17.16
C THR A 152 -12.10 -9.19 -16.76
N LEU A 153 -12.32 -9.44 -15.47
CA LEU A 153 -13.63 -9.69 -14.91
C LEU A 153 -14.46 -8.41 -14.73
N GLY A 154 -13.89 -7.22 -14.94
CA GLY A 154 -14.56 -5.94 -14.73
C GLY A 154 -15.01 -5.71 -13.29
N VAL A 155 -14.29 -6.26 -12.32
CA VAL A 155 -14.59 -6.15 -10.87
C VAL A 155 -13.47 -5.43 -10.13
N GLY A 156 -13.78 -4.90 -8.95
CA GLY A 156 -12.75 -4.37 -8.07
C GLY A 156 -11.88 -5.50 -7.53
N ARG A 157 -10.59 -5.25 -7.24
CA ARG A 157 -9.72 -6.29 -6.66
C ARG A 157 -10.20 -6.81 -5.30
N GLY A 158 -10.90 -5.95 -4.54
CA GLY A 158 -11.49 -6.32 -3.25
C GLY A 158 -12.60 -7.35 -3.42
N ASP A 159 -13.20 -7.40 -4.62
CA ASP A 159 -14.31 -8.29 -4.92
C ASP A 159 -13.84 -9.72 -5.23
N LEU A 160 -12.53 -9.95 -5.40
CA LEU A 160 -11.91 -11.27 -5.59
C LEU A 160 -11.58 -11.99 -4.27
N ASN A 161 -11.81 -11.36 -3.12
CA ASN A 161 -11.30 -11.79 -1.80
C ASN A 161 -9.77 -11.99 -1.73
N ILE A 162 -9.02 -11.51 -2.72
CA ILE A 162 -7.56 -11.52 -2.74
C ILE A 162 -7.05 -10.09 -2.48
N VAL A 163 -6.54 -9.85 -1.28
CA VAL A 163 -6.13 -8.52 -0.83
C VAL A 163 -4.61 -8.37 -0.73
N ALA A 164 -4.14 -7.13 -0.88
CA ALA A 164 -2.79 -6.81 -0.44
C ALA A 164 -2.78 -6.71 1.09
N ALA A 165 -1.72 -7.20 1.74
CA ALA A 165 -1.54 -7.00 3.17
C ALA A 165 -1.51 -5.50 3.48
N SER A 166 -2.30 -5.04 4.46
CA SER A 166 -2.22 -3.64 4.91
C SER A 166 -0.86 -3.40 5.54
N LYS A 167 -0.30 -2.23 5.28
CA LYS A 167 0.98 -1.80 5.86
C LYS A 167 0.84 -0.51 6.65
N GLY A 168 -0.32 0.14 6.56
CA GLY A 168 -0.61 1.37 7.26
C GLY A 168 -0.72 1.15 8.76
N VAL A 169 -0.13 2.07 9.52
CA VAL A 169 -0.20 2.14 10.98
C VAL A 169 -0.69 3.52 11.38
N LEU A 170 -1.49 3.57 12.43
CA LEU A 170 -2.21 4.72 12.93
C LEU A 170 -1.86 4.95 14.39
N ALA A 171 -1.59 6.19 14.79
CA ALA A 171 -1.37 6.56 16.19
C ALA A 171 -2.01 7.93 16.50
N GLY A 172 -2.67 8.05 17.64
CA GLY A 172 -3.28 9.31 18.07
C GLY A 172 -4.69 9.17 18.69
N PRO A 173 -5.25 10.30 19.17
CA PRO A 173 -6.52 10.41 19.90
C PRO A 173 -7.73 10.33 19.00
N LEU A 174 -7.91 9.15 18.41
CA LEU A 174 -9.08 8.78 17.65
C LEU A 174 -9.66 7.46 18.16
N THR A 175 -10.94 7.24 17.91
CA THR A 175 -11.61 5.99 18.26
C THR A 175 -12.29 5.43 17.03
N ILE A 176 -11.93 4.20 16.63
CA ILE A 176 -12.56 3.51 15.50
C ILE A 176 -13.49 2.44 16.05
N HIS A 177 -14.78 2.56 15.74
CA HIS A 177 -15.75 1.51 16.01
C HIS A 177 -15.88 0.61 14.79
N LEU A 178 -15.71 -0.69 15.00
CA LEU A 178 -15.84 -1.70 13.96
C LEU A 178 -17.24 -2.32 13.97
N HIS A 179 -17.66 -2.89 12.83
CA HIS A 179 -18.95 -3.55 12.70
C HIS A 179 -19.09 -4.83 13.55
N ASP A 180 -17.98 -5.42 13.98
CA ASP A 180 -17.96 -6.57 14.91
C ASP A 180 -18.20 -6.16 16.38
N GLY A 181 -18.40 -4.87 16.64
CA GLY A 181 -18.59 -4.32 17.98
C GLY A 181 -17.29 -4.01 18.73
N SER A 182 -16.13 -4.37 18.19
CA SER A 182 -14.83 -4.01 18.76
C SER A 182 -14.51 -2.52 18.52
N THR A 183 -13.68 -1.97 19.39
CA THR A 183 -13.27 -0.56 19.31
C THR A 183 -11.74 -0.49 19.34
N LEU A 184 -11.16 0.15 18.32
CA LEU A 184 -9.73 0.38 18.24
C LEU A 184 -9.40 1.77 18.77
N ASN A 185 -8.46 1.82 19.71
CA ASN A 185 -7.96 3.07 20.28
C ASN A 185 -6.43 3.18 20.04
N PRO A 186 -6.00 3.91 19.00
CA PRO A 186 -4.60 4.09 18.65
C PRO A 186 -3.77 4.93 19.63
N CYS A 187 -4.34 5.44 20.74
CA CYS A 187 -3.58 6.11 21.80
C CYS A 187 -2.79 5.18 22.71
N SER A 188 -3.19 3.91 22.81
CA SER A 188 -2.84 3.10 23.99
C SER A 188 -1.53 2.32 23.84
N GLY A 189 -0.74 2.55 22.79
CA GLY A 189 0.50 1.82 22.55
C GLY A 189 1.55 2.57 21.73
N ASP A 190 2.82 2.26 22.01
CA ASP A 190 3.99 2.95 21.45
C ASP A 190 4.22 2.67 19.94
N LEU A 191 3.60 1.61 19.41
CA LEU A 191 3.82 1.13 18.04
C LEU A 191 2.67 1.48 17.08
N GLY A 192 1.63 2.17 17.55
CA GLY A 192 0.41 2.42 16.79
C GLY A 192 -0.41 1.15 16.52
N VAL A 193 -1.53 1.32 15.82
CA VAL A 193 -2.50 0.27 15.48
C VAL A 193 -2.58 0.13 13.96
N ALA A 194 -2.62 -1.10 13.45
CA ALA A 194 -2.78 -1.36 12.03
C ALA A 194 -4.10 -0.78 11.51
N ILE A 195 -4.06 -0.10 10.37
CA ILE A 195 -5.26 0.52 9.79
C ILE A 195 -6.23 -0.58 9.33
N PRO A 196 -7.48 -0.61 9.85
CA PRO A 196 -8.49 -1.55 9.42
C PRO A 196 -8.99 -1.23 8.01
N THR A 197 -9.59 -2.21 7.35
CA THR A 197 -10.25 -1.98 6.05
C THR A 197 -11.48 -1.10 6.24
N VAL A 198 -11.73 -0.18 5.30
CA VAL A 198 -12.86 0.76 5.39
C VAL A 198 -14.21 0.05 5.54
N GLN A 199 -14.34 -1.13 4.96
CA GLN A 199 -15.55 -1.96 5.04
C GLN A 199 -15.84 -2.50 6.45
N SER A 200 -14.83 -2.65 7.31
CA SER A 200 -15.04 -3.08 8.69
C SER A 200 -15.34 -1.91 9.64
N ILE A 201 -15.18 -0.67 9.19
CA ILE A 201 -15.34 0.55 10.00
C ILE A 201 -16.81 0.99 10.00
N SER A 202 -17.42 0.96 11.19
CA SER A 202 -18.76 1.53 11.42
C SER A 202 -18.70 3.05 11.54
N SER A 203 -17.81 3.57 12.37
CA SER A 203 -17.66 5.01 12.58
C SER A 203 -16.28 5.36 13.14
N VAL A 204 -15.77 6.54 12.81
CA VAL A 204 -14.53 7.09 13.35
C VAL A 204 -14.87 8.35 14.14
N ASN A 205 -14.50 8.40 15.41
CA ASN A 205 -14.61 9.62 16.21
C ASN A 205 -13.32 10.44 16.08
N VAL A 206 -13.46 11.65 15.54
CA VAL A 206 -12.36 12.61 15.31
C VAL A 206 -12.55 13.94 16.05
N GLN A 207 -13.46 14.03 17.01
CA GLN A 207 -13.88 15.31 17.62
C GLN A 207 -12.74 16.11 18.28
N SER A 208 -11.75 15.44 18.83
CA SER A 208 -10.59 16.07 19.48
C SER A 208 -9.46 16.44 18.52
N ILE A 209 -9.55 16.05 17.24
CA ILE A 209 -8.42 16.07 16.31
C ILE A 209 -8.43 17.37 15.51
N LYS A 210 -7.26 17.99 15.38
CA LYS A 210 -7.05 19.25 14.67
C LYS A 210 -6.33 19.09 13.34
N TRP A 211 -5.53 18.03 13.19
CA TRP A 211 -4.77 17.75 11.97
C TRP A 211 -4.46 16.26 11.85
N VAL A 212 -4.22 15.80 10.62
CA VAL A 212 -3.75 14.44 10.32
C VAL A 212 -2.43 14.54 9.58
N LEU A 213 -1.37 13.95 10.12
CA LEU A 213 -0.04 13.94 9.51
C LEU A 213 0.29 12.55 8.97
N VAL A 214 0.47 12.46 7.66
CA VAL A 214 0.92 11.27 6.94
C VAL A 214 2.45 11.30 6.85
N VAL A 215 3.12 10.42 7.57
CA VAL A 215 4.58 10.31 7.63
C VAL A 215 5.05 9.16 6.75
N GLU A 216 5.89 9.48 5.76
CA GLU A 216 6.45 8.50 4.83
C GLU A 216 7.37 7.48 5.51
N LYS A 217 8.26 7.97 6.39
CA LYS A 217 9.33 7.16 6.97
C LYS A 217 8.96 6.63 8.35
N ASP A 218 9.02 5.31 8.49
CA ASP A 218 8.63 4.58 9.71
C ASP A 218 9.52 4.89 10.92
N ALA A 219 10.80 5.21 10.71
CA ALA A 219 11.69 5.65 11.79
C ALA A 219 11.22 6.97 12.42
N VAL A 220 10.94 7.97 11.57
CA VAL A 220 10.39 9.26 11.98
C VAL A 220 9.03 9.10 12.64
N PHE A 221 8.16 8.24 12.10
CA PHE A 221 6.89 7.92 12.74
C PHE A 221 7.08 7.38 14.16
N ARG A 222 7.97 6.41 14.38
CA ARG A 222 8.25 5.86 15.71
C ARG A 222 8.83 6.89 16.67
N SER A 223 9.71 7.77 16.19
CA SER A 223 10.25 8.88 16.99
C SER A 223 9.13 9.80 17.48
N LEU A 224 8.24 10.24 16.57
CA LEU A 224 7.06 11.04 16.89
C LEU A 224 6.07 10.31 17.82
N CYS A 225 5.98 8.99 17.70
CA CYS A 225 5.18 8.19 18.62
C CYS A 225 5.76 8.19 20.04
N SER A 226 7.08 8.02 20.14
CA SER A 226 7.79 7.99 21.42
C SER A 226 7.74 9.34 22.13
N SER A 227 7.73 10.45 21.38
CA SER A 227 7.56 11.80 21.94
C SER A 227 6.10 12.20 22.18
N GLN A 228 5.14 11.32 21.85
CA GLN A 228 3.70 11.59 21.92
C GLN A 228 3.32 12.90 21.24
N PHE A 229 3.93 13.19 20.08
CA PHE A 229 3.76 14.47 19.37
C PHE A 229 2.28 14.76 19.04
N TRP A 230 1.49 13.71 18.77
CA TRP A 230 0.04 13.82 18.58
C TRP A 230 -0.73 14.47 19.73
N GLN A 231 -0.17 14.49 20.96
CA GLN A 231 -0.78 15.10 22.13
C GLN A 231 -0.07 16.38 22.55
N THR A 232 1.26 16.43 22.37
CA THR A 232 2.11 17.53 22.85
C THR A 232 2.17 18.72 21.88
N SER A 233 1.71 18.57 20.63
CA SER A 233 1.76 19.63 19.62
C SER A 233 1.04 20.91 20.08
N MET A 234 1.67 22.06 19.79
CA MET A 234 1.15 23.39 20.16
C MET A 234 -0.19 23.73 19.49
N PHE A 235 -0.49 23.09 18.36
CA PHE A 235 -1.71 23.32 17.57
C PHE A 235 -2.85 22.35 17.92
N GLY A 236 -2.70 21.61 19.03
CA GLY A 236 -3.70 20.71 19.56
C GLY A 236 -3.52 19.26 19.12
N PRO A 237 -4.48 18.37 19.49
CA PRO A 237 -4.32 16.94 19.28
C PRO A 237 -4.36 16.60 17.79
N GLY A 238 -3.40 15.82 17.32
CA GLY A 238 -3.31 15.38 15.93
C GLY A 238 -3.32 13.87 15.78
N VAL A 239 -3.38 13.37 14.56
CA VAL A 239 -3.22 11.93 14.28
C VAL A 239 -2.04 11.71 13.36
N LEU A 240 -1.19 10.76 13.74
CA LEU A 240 -0.10 10.28 12.92
C LEU A 240 -0.57 9.05 12.14
N VAL A 241 -0.35 9.09 10.84
CA VAL A 241 -0.53 7.96 9.95
C VAL A 241 0.81 7.68 9.30
N THR A 242 1.31 6.46 9.40
CA THR A 242 2.42 6.05 8.55
C THR A 242 2.01 4.92 7.64
N LYS A 243 2.70 4.88 6.52
CA LYS A 243 2.63 3.80 5.58
C LYS A 243 3.98 3.10 5.60
N ALA A 244 4.23 2.32 6.64
CA ALA A 244 5.53 1.76 7.07
C ALA A 244 6.69 1.68 6.03
N LYS A 245 6.46 1.23 4.79
CA LYS A 245 7.47 1.19 3.71
C LYS A 245 6.92 1.53 2.32
N GLY A 246 7.37 2.64 1.73
CA GLY A 246 7.29 2.97 0.30
C GLY A 246 5.96 3.56 -0.20
N PHE A 247 5.50 3.17 -1.39
CA PHE A 247 4.30 3.73 -2.05
C PHE A 247 2.97 3.35 -1.40
N PRO A 248 2.03 4.29 -1.16
CA PRO A 248 0.82 4.10 -0.36
C PRO A 248 -0.08 2.94 -0.77
N ASP A 249 -0.46 2.15 0.23
CA ASP A 249 -1.31 0.98 0.06
C ASP A 249 -2.76 1.45 0.07
N LEU A 250 -3.61 0.68 -0.60
CA LEU A 250 -4.99 1.09 -0.80
C LEU A 250 -5.77 1.15 0.50
N THR A 251 -5.46 0.31 1.48
CA THR A 251 -6.12 0.35 2.80
C THR A 251 -5.89 1.70 3.45
N THR A 252 -4.63 2.15 3.53
CA THR A 252 -4.27 3.49 4.03
C THR A 252 -4.92 4.61 3.22
N ARG A 253 -4.88 4.54 1.88
CA ARG A 253 -5.49 5.56 1.01
C ARG A 253 -7.00 5.61 1.15
N SER A 254 -7.67 4.46 1.21
CA SER A 254 -9.12 4.37 1.39
C SER A 254 -9.53 4.91 2.75
N PHE A 255 -8.76 4.60 3.80
CA PHE A 255 -9.00 5.13 5.14
C PHE A 255 -8.85 6.65 5.18
N LEU A 256 -7.76 7.20 4.64
CA LEU A 256 -7.57 8.65 4.59
C LEU A 256 -8.65 9.35 3.76
N ASN A 257 -9.05 8.78 2.62
CA ASN A 257 -10.14 9.31 1.81
C ASN A 257 -11.50 9.24 2.55
N TYR A 258 -11.75 8.15 3.29
CA TYR A 258 -12.94 7.99 4.13
C TYR A 258 -13.01 9.08 5.21
N VAL A 259 -11.89 9.38 5.86
CA VAL A 259 -11.78 10.44 6.88
C VAL A 259 -11.99 11.81 6.24
N HIS A 260 -11.30 12.10 5.14
CA HIS A 260 -11.41 13.37 4.42
C HIS A 260 -12.84 13.63 3.92
N THR A 261 -13.50 12.62 3.35
CA THR A 261 -14.88 12.76 2.83
C THR A 261 -15.89 13.07 3.95
N ARG A 262 -15.69 12.54 5.16
CA ARG A 262 -16.58 12.80 6.32
C ARG A 262 -16.22 14.07 7.07
N HIS A 263 -14.95 14.43 7.07
CA HIS A 263 -14.40 15.55 7.81
C HIS A 263 -13.53 16.42 6.89
N PRO A 264 -14.13 17.11 5.91
CA PRO A 264 -13.38 17.93 4.96
C PRO A 264 -12.68 19.12 5.62
N GLN A 265 -13.15 19.52 6.81
CA GLN A 265 -12.56 20.57 7.65
C GLN A 265 -11.25 20.14 8.33
N LEU A 266 -10.93 18.83 8.32
CA LEU A 266 -9.73 18.31 8.95
C LEU A 266 -8.58 18.39 7.94
N PRO A 267 -7.51 19.16 8.23
CA PRO A 267 -6.37 19.28 7.35
C PRO A 267 -5.57 17.97 7.34
N LEU A 268 -5.29 17.49 6.14
CA LEU A 268 -4.41 16.34 5.91
C LEU A 268 -3.07 16.88 5.41
N LEU A 269 -2.01 16.56 6.15
CA LEU A 269 -0.64 16.99 5.91
C LEU A 269 0.22 15.77 5.56
N GLY A 270 1.14 15.91 4.62
CA GLY A 270 2.05 14.85 4.19
C GLY A 270 3.51 15.22 4.40
N LEU A 271 4.22 14.47 5.24
CA LEU A 271 5.65 14.59 5.50
C LEU A 271 6.40 13.48 4.75
N CYS A 272 7.22 13.87 3.78
CA CYS A 272 8.05 12.97 2.98
C CYS A 272 9.47 13.52 2.79
N ASP A 273 10.40 12.63 2.41
CA ASP A 273 11.76 13.00 2.02
C ASP A 273 11.75 14.03 0.87
N TYR A 274 12.74 14.93 0.87
CA TYR A 274 12.97 15.88 -0.23
C TYR A 274 13.75 15.17 -1.34
N ASP A 275 13.09 14.25 -2.01
CA ASP A 275 13.59 13.55 -3.17
C ASP A 275 12.47 13.29 -4.22
N PRO A 276 12.82 12.83 -5.43
CA PRO A 276 11.82 12.58 -6.47
C PRO A 276 10.81 11.48 -6.12
N ASP A 277 11.17 10.53 -5.25
CA ASP A 277 10.32 9.40 -4.86
C ASP A 277 9.30 9.84 -3.78
N GLY A 278 9.70 10.67 -2.82
CA GLY A 278 8.83 11.33 -1.83
C GLY A 278 7.75 12.18 -2.50
N ILE A 279 8.12 12.96 -3.53
CA ILE A 279 7.15 13.72 -4.33
C ILE A 279 6.19 12.77 -5.07
N GLN A 280 6.64 11.62 -5.58
CA GLN A 280 5.75 10.63 -6.17
C GLN A 280 4.80 9.99 -5.16
N ILE A 281 5.25 9.76 -3.92
CA ILE A 281 4.42 9.25 -2.83
C ILE A 281 3.30 10.24 -2.51
N LEU A 282 3.63 11.52 -2.34
CA LEU A 282 2.65 12.57 -2.12
C LEU A 282 1.63 12.66 -3.26
N ARG A 283 2.09 12.65 -4.51
CA ARG A 283 1.20 12.63 -5.70
C ARG A 283 0.29 11.41 -5.71
N CYS A 284 0.77 10.26 -5.26
CA CYS A 284 -0.02 9.03 -5.18
C CYS A 284 -1.15 9.13 -4.14
N TYR A 285 -0.97 9.88 -3.05
CA TYR A 285 -2.06 10.19 -2.14
C TYR A 285 -3.05 11.20 -2.74
N ARG A 286 -2.56 12.24 -3.43
CA ARG A 286 -3.42 13.32 -3.98
C ARG A 286 -4.27 12.91 -5.18
N TYR A 287 -3.66 12.30 -6.19
CA TYR A 287 -4.30 11.98 -7.47
C TYR A 287 -4.51 10.48 -7.68
N GLY A 288 -4.06 9.68 -6.71
CA GLY A 288 -4.07 8.24 -6.82
C GLY A 288 -2.93 7.66 -7.65
N SER A 289 -3.01 6.35 -7.85
CA SER A 289 -2.01 5.61 -8.61
C SER A 289 -2.46 5.43 -10.05
N GLU A 290 -1.64 5.88 -11.01
CA GLU A 290 -1.85 5.65 -12.45
C GLU A 290 -2.02 4.16 -12.80
N ARG A 291 -1.47 3.25 -11.98
CA ARG A 291 -1.62 1.79 -12.16
C ARG A 291 -3.02 1.30 -11.80
N LEU A 292 -3.77 2.06 -11.02
CA LEU A 292 -5.06 1.71 -10.43
C LEU A 292 -6.19 2.67 -10.88
N ASN A 293 -6.05 3.35 -12.03
CA ASN A 293 -7.07 4.29 -12.55
C ASN A 293 -8.47 3.69 -12.81
N HIS A 294 -8.61 2.36 -12.79
CA HIS A 294 -9.88 1.66 -12.93
C HIS A 294 -10.56 1.41 -11.57
N GLU A 295 -9.84 1.61 -10.46
CA GLU A 295 -10.41 1.58 -9.12
C GLU A 295 -11.03 2.95 -8.77
N ALA A 296 -11.89 2.97 -7.75
CA ALA A 296 -12.52 4.20 -7.26
C ALA A 296 -11.49 5.32 -7.04
N ASP A 297 -11.90 6.57 -7.29
CA ASP A 297 -11.06 7.72 -7.05
C ASP A 297 -10.80 7.86 -5.54
N LEU A 298 -9.62 7.41 -5.13
CA LEU A 298 -9.10 7.51 -3.77
C LEU A 298 -8.02 8.60 -3.70
N GLY A 299 -8.09 9.61 -4.56
CA GLY A 299 -7.31 10.82 -4.46
C GLY A 299 -7.79 11.69 -3.32
N ILE A 300 -6.87 12.35 -2.64
CA ILE A 300 -7.14 13.36 -1.61
C ILE A 300 -6.53 14.68 -2.09
N PRO A 301 -7.24 15.47 -2.91
CA PRO A 301 -6.70 16.72 -3.46
C PRO A 301 -6.28 17.72 -2.38
N ALA A 302 -6.92 17.68 -1.20
CA ALA A 302 -6.66 18.54 -0.06
C ALA A 302 -5.40 18.18 0.75
N LEU A 303 -4.66 17.11 0.40
CA LEU A 303 -3.44 16.74 1.13
C LEU A 303 -2.33 17.76 0.83
N GLN A 304 -1.93 18.52 1.83
CA GLN A 304 -0.84 19.51 1.74
C GLN A 304 0.51 18.89 2.02
N TRP A 305 1.54 19.39 1.36
CA TRP A 305 2.92 18.94 1.59
C TRP A 305 3.55 19.72 2.74
N LEU A 306 3.96 18.99 3.79
CA LEU A 306 4.64 19.50 4.98
C LEU A 306 6.06 18.93 5.05
N GLY A 307 6.82 19.04 3.96
CA GLY A 307 8.16 18.48 3.84
C GLY A 307 9.25 19.54 3.79
N ILE A 308 10.51 19.08 3.80
CA ILE A 308 11.66 19.96 3.61
C ILE A 308 11.57 20.56 2.20
N THR A 309 11.40 21.87 2.10
CA THR A 309 11.48 22.61 0.83
C THR A 309 12.87 23.18 0.58
N SER A 310 13.16 23.55 -0.68
CA SER A 310 14.39 24.25 -1.07
C SER A 310 14.66 25.53 -0.27
N ALA A 311 13.63 26.17 0.27
CA ALA A 311 13.75 27.35 1.11
C ALA A 311 14.38 27.04 2.48
N HIS A 312 14.04 25.90 3.11
CA HIS A 312 14.63 25.50 4.40
C HIS A 312 16.11 25.13 4.22
N LEU A 313 16.45 24.45 3.13
CA LEU A 313 17.83 24.13 2.81
C LEU A 313 18.68 25.40 2.60
N SER A 314 18.11 26.42 1.96
CA SER A 314 18.79 27.70 1.70
C SER A 314 18.98 28.54 2.97
N ARG A 315 18.01 28.53 3.89
CA ARG A 315 18.07 29.26 5.18
C ARG A 315 19.20 28.75 6.09
N ASP A 316 19.40 27.44 6.13
CA ASP A 316 20.42 26.85 7.02
C ASP A 316 21.85 27.09 6.51
N HIS A 317 22.07 27.07 5.18
CA HIS A 317 23.36 27.44 4.58
C HIS A 317 23.79 28.89 4.89
N ALA A 318 22.82 29.80 5.04
CA ALA A 318 23.08 31.17 5.47
C ALA A 318 23.37 31.27 6.99
N GLY A 319 22.76 30.40 7.81
CA GLY A 319 22.99 30.31 9.26
C GLY A 319 24.36 29.72 9.64
N THR A 320 24.84 28.72 8.89
CA THR A 320 26.17 28.11 9.13
C THR A 320 27.32 29.06 8.81
N SER A 321 27.09 30.08 7.97
CA SER A 321 28.11 31.10 7.67
C SER A 321 28.23 32.17 8.76
N LEU A 322 27.26 32.29 9.66
CA LEU A 322 27.23 33.32 10.72
C LEU A 322 27.53 32.77 12.13
N ARG A 323 27.58 31.45 12.35
CA ARG A 323 27.90 30.84 13.65
C ARG A 323 29.39 30.59 13.93
N ASN A 324 30.30 30.97 13.02
CA ASN A 324 31.74 30.79 13.19
C ASN A 324 32.47 31.93 13.94
N TYR A 325 31.74 32.76 14.70
CA TYR A 325 32.31 33.87 15.48
C TYR A 325 31.83 33.89 16.93
N GLU A 326 31.78 32.73 17.60
CA GLU A 326 31.77 32.71 19.07
C GLU A 326 32.85 31.76 19.62
N SER A 327 33.47 32.20 20.71
CA SER A 327 34.78 31.80 21.20
C SER A 327 34.92 30.32 21.60
N PRO A 328 36.15 29.75 21.55
CA PRO A 328 36.40 28.34 21.80
C PRO A 328 36.49 28.07 23.30
N SER A 329 35.38 27.73 23.95
CA SER A 329 35.44 27.02 25.22
C SER A 329 34.12 26.30 25.52
N GLN A 330 34.21 24.97 25.63
CA GLN A 330 33.20 24.01 26.11
C GLN A 330 32.24 23.43 25.06
N VAL A 331 32.79 22.60 24.17
CA VAL A 331 32.03 21.52 23.51
C VAL A 331 32.20 20.24 24.33
N PRO A 332 31.13 19.62 24.86
CA PRO A 332 31.21 18.28 25.41
C PRO A 332 31.41 17.25 24.29
N ILE A 333 32.23 16.24 24.54
CA ILE A 333 32.75 15.22 23.58
C ILE A 333 31.67 14.19 23.17
N THR A 334 30.41 14.59 22.95
CA THR A 334 29.36 13.67 22.46
C THR A 334 28.50 14.22 21.32
N SER A 335 28.76 15.42 20.82
CA SER A 335 28.10 15.91 19.61
C SER A 335 28.71 15.23 18.37
N ILE A 336 28.03 14.21 17.87
CA ILE A 336 28.21 13.71 16.49
C ILE A 336 28.07 14.94 15.60
N GLN A 337 29.16 15.38 14.98
CA GLN A 337 29.15 16.49 14.02
C GLN A 337 28.12 16.17 12.95
N CYS A 338 27.09 17.02 12.84
CA CYS A 338 26.01 16.91 11.85
C CYS A 338 26.57 16.54 10.49
N ARG A 339 26.07 15.44 9.93
CA ARG A 339 26.22 15.17 8.50
C ARG A 339 25.66 16.36 7.73
N ASP A 340 26.27 16.69 6.59
CA ASP A 340 25.70 17.67 5.66
C ASP A 340 24.23 17.29 5.39
N PRO A 341 23.27 18.22 5.58
CA PRO A 341 21.83 17.94 5.44
C PRO A 341 21.43 17.51 4.02
N VAL A 342 22.35 17.67 3.07
CA VAL A 342 22.10 17.54 1.64
C VAL A 342 22.98 16.45 1.05
N THR A 343 22.35 15.53 0.33
CA THR A 343 23.04 14.54 -0.51
C THR A 343 22.78 14.81 -1.99
N TYR A 344 23.61 14.24 -2.85
CA TYR A 344 23.49 14.44 -4.29
C TYR A 344 22.53 13.44 -4.93
N LEU A 345 21.76 13.92 -5.91
CA LEU A 345 20.90 13.06 -6.73
C LEU A 345 21.72 12.10 -7.58
N THR A 346 21.30 10.84 -7.57
CA THR A 346 21.76 9.80 -8.49
C THR A 346 21.19 10.00 -9.89
N GLY A 347 21.82 9.39 -10.91
CA GLY A 347 21.32 9.44 -12.28
C GLY A 347 19.89 8.87 -12.44
N ARG A 348 19.53 7.87 -11.63
CA ARG A 348 18.18 7.27 -11.60
C ARG A 348 17.16 8.23 -11.02
N GLU A 349 17.47 8.88 -9.90
CA GLU A 349 16.59 9.88 -9.27
C GLU A 349 16.36 11.06 -10.21
N ARG A 350 17.39 11.55 -10.91
CA ARG A 350 17.23 12.59 -11.94
C ARG A 350 16.30 12.16 -13.08
N ALA A 351 16.45 10.94 -13.59
CA ALA A 351 15.56 10.41 -14.62
C ALA A 351 14.10 10.33 -14.12
N THR A 352 13.94 9.95 -12.85
CA THR A 352 12.63 9.88 -12.17
C THR A 352 12.02 11.28 -12.01
N ALA A 353 12.80 12.27 -11.58
CA ALA A 353 12.39 13.67 -11.49
C ALA A 353 11.92 14.21 -12.84
N ILE A 354 12.68 13.99 -13.91
CA ILE A 354 12.32 14.43 -15.27
C ILE A 354 11.02 13.75 -15.73
N SER A 355 10.86 12.45 -15.47
CA SER A 355 9.63 11.71 -15.78
C SER A 355 8.43 12.29 -15.00
N THR A 356 8.60 12.56 -13.71
CA THR A 356 7.58 13.16 -12.85
C THR A 356 7.19 14.56 -13.34
N LEU A 357 8.16 15.41 -13.72
CA LEU A 357 7.91 16.76 -14.29
C LEU A 357 7.07 16.70 -15.57
N LYS A 358 7.40 15.79 -16.50
CA LYS A 358 6.63 15.59 -17.74
C LYS A 358 5.18 15.21 -17.45
N LYS A 359 4.96 14.38 -16.43
CA LYS A 359 3.61 13.99 -16.00
C LYS A 359 2.86 15.15 -15.36
N ILE A 360 3.51 15.93 -14.48
CA ILE A 360 2.88 17.09 -13.83
C ILE A 360 2.40 18.11 -14.87
N HIS A 361 3.17 18.31 -15.96
CA HIS A 361 2.80 19.21 -17.05
C HIS A 361 1.48 18.83 -17.77
N GLN A 362 1.00 17.59 -17.62
CA GLN A 362 -0.25 17.12 -18.20
C GLN A 362 -1.48 17.35 -17.29
N TYR A 363 -1.26 17.66 -16.00
CA TYR A 363 -2.32 17.95 -15.04
C TYR A 363 -2.58 19.46 -14.94
N SER A 364 -3.80 19.84 -14.56
CA SER A 364 -4.32 21.21 -14.63
C SER A 364 -3.39 22.26 -13.99
N PRO A 365 -3.12 23.40 -14.66
CA PRO A 365 -2.17 24.42 -14.19
C PRO A 365 -2.68 25.31 -13.04
N ASN A 366 -3.93 25.14 -12.59
CA ASN A 366 -4.55 26.01 -11.58
C ASN A 366 -4.44 25.53 -10.13
N ASP A 367 -3.78 24.39 -9.88
CA ASP A 367 -3.55 23.89 -8.51
C ASP A 367 -2.23 24.48 -7.97
N PHE A 368 -2.32 25.31 -6.93
CA PHE A 368 -1.19 26.01 -6.31
C PHE A 368 -0.10 25.03 -5.86
N GLU A 369 -0.52 23.94 -5.22
CA GLU A 369 0.36 22.90 -4.72
C GLU A 369 1.07 22.15 -5.86
N VAL A 370 0.41 21.94 -7.00
CA VAL A 370 1.05 21.35 -8.18
C VAL A 370 2.15 22.26 -8.71
N SER A 371 1.91 23.57 -8.65
CA SER A 371 2.89 24.58 -9.05
C SER A 371 4.09 24.59 -8.10
N GLU A 372 3.86 24.47 -6.79
CA GLU A 372 4.92 24.36 -5.79
C GLU A 372 5.71 23.05 -5.93
N LEU A 373 5.05 21.89 -6.05
CA LEU A 373 5.73 20.61 -6.28
C LEU A 373 6.54 20.63 -7.57
N ARG A 374 6.03 21.29 -8.62
CA ARG A 374 6.76 21.48 -9.87
C ARG A 374 8.00 22.37 -9.66
N ARG A 375 7.85 23.50 -8.98
CA ARG A 375 8.94 24.45 -8.69
C ARG A 375 10.03 23.73 -7.91
N GLU A 376 9.67 23.00 -6.87
CA GLU A 376 10.59 22.30 -5.99
C GLU A 376 11.30 21.16 -6.72
N LEU A 377 10.60 20.39 -7.56
CA LEU A 377 11.23 19.36 -8.38
C LEU A 377 12.18 19.94 -9.44
N GLN A 378 11.89 21.12 -9.98
CA GLN A 378 12.80 21.85 -10.88
C GLN A 378 14.06 22.34 -10.14
N VAL A 379 13.88 22.94 -8.96
CA VAL A 379 14.99 23.41 -8.11
C VAL A 379 15.87 22.24 -7.65
N MET A 380 15.25 21.15 -7.19
CA MET A 380 15.91 19.88 -6.85
C MET A 380 16.77 19.35 -8.01
N THR A 381 16.21 19.33 -9.22
CA THR A 381 16.93 18.87 -10.42
C THR A 381 18.06 19.82 -10.82
N LEU A 382 17.87 21.13 -10.67
CA LEU A 382 18.86 22.16 -11.01
C LEU A 382 20.05 22.15 -10.05
N LEU A 383 19.78 22.12 -8.75
CA LEU A 383 20.80 22.10 -7.70
C LEU A 383 21.46 20.72 -7.57
N GLY A 384 20.75 19.65 -7.97
CA GLY A 384 21.27 18.29 -7.90
C GLY A 384 21.27 17.72 -6.49
N PHE A 385 20.46 18.29 -5.60
CA PHE A 385 20.43 18.05 -4.16
C PHE A 385 19.15 17.34 -3.72
N LYS A 386 19.25 16.51 -2.69
CA LYS A 386 18.14 15.89 -1.97
C LYS A 386 18.40 15.92 -0.46
N ALA A 387 17.35 15.82 0.35
CA ALA A 387 17.46 15.80 1.80
C ALA A 387 16.52 14.76 2.41
N GLU A 388 16.99 14.07 3.45
CA GLU A 388 16.20 13.07 4.17
C GLU A 388 15.59 13.69 5.43
N ILE A 389 14.31 13.41 5.73
CA ILE A 389 13.62 13.91 6.93
C ILE A 389 14.22 13.37 8.23
N GLU A 390 14.93 12.24 8.19
CA GLU A 390 15.67 11.70 9.34
C GLU A 390 16.71 12.68 9.87
N TRP A 391 17.25 13.57 9.02
CA TRP A 391 18.20 14.59 9.48
C TRP A 391 17.58 15.53 10.53
N LEU A 392 16.30 15.85 10.41
CA LEU A 392 15.59 16.68 11.38
C LEU A 392 15.40 15.97 12.73
N ASP A 393 15.26 14.64 12.70
CA ASP A 393 15.14 13.79 13.88
C ASP A 393 16.49 13.64 14.58
N ASP A 394 17.56 13.38 13.82
CA ASP A 394 18.95 13.30 14.31
C ASP A 394 19.41 14.62 14.96
N ALA A 395 18.95 15.76 14.45
CA ALA A 395 19.22 17.08 15.01
C ALA A 395 18.43 17.37 16.30
N GLY A 396 17.45 16.53 16.67
CA GLY A 396 16.60 16.69 17.85
C GLY A 396 15.56 17.82 17.74
N ASN A 397 15.42 18.44 16.56
CA ASN A 397 14.57 19.62 16.34
C ASN A 397 13.25 19.29 15.63
N LEU A 398 13.00 18.02 15.30
CA LEU A 398 11.85 17.58 14.51
C LEU A 398 10.50 18.08 15.07
N CYS A 399 10.24 17.92 16.37
CA CYS A 399 8.95 18.33 16.96
C CYS A 399 8.74 19.85 16.88
N SER A 400 9.77 20.64 17.21
CA SER A 400 9.70 22.10 17.13
C SER A 400 9.58 22.61 15.69
N TRP A 401 10.23 21.93 14.75
CA TRP A 401 10.11 22.25 13.33
C TRP A 401 8.70 21.94 12.84
N LEU A 402 8.16 20.75 13.15
CA LEU A 402 6.80 20.36 12.79
C LEU A 402 5.75 21.30 13.36
N ASP A 403 5.88 21.75 14.62
CA ASP A 403 4.95 22.74 15.16
C ASP A 403 4.98 24.05 14.34
N GLY A 404 6.16 24.53 13.94
CA GLY A 404 6.28 25.72 13.09
C GLY A 404 5.58 25.55 11.75
N GLU A 405 5.84 24.45 11.04
CA GLU A 405 5.26 24.19 9.73
C GLU A 405 3.75 23.90 9.80
N ILE A 406 3.29 23.14 10.80
CA ILE A 406 1.86 22.89 11.02
C ILE A 406 1.15 24.22 11.29
N GLY A 407 1.77 25.11 12.07
CA GLY A 407 1.26 26.45 12.30
C GLY A 407 1.07 27.24 11.02
N GLU A 408 2.09 27.29 10.16
CA GLU A 408 2.00 27.98 8.87
C GLU A 408 0.92 27.37 7.96
N ALA A 409 0.83 26.03 7.90
CA ALA A 409 -0.17 25.33 7.10
C ALA A 409 -1.61 25.59 7.58
N LEU A 410 -1.85 25.49 8.89
CA LEU A 410 -3.17 25.73 9.49
C LEU A 410 -3.62 27.20 9.36
N ILE A 411 -2.67 28.14 9.37
CA ILE A 411 -2.97 29.57 9.16
C ILE A 411 -3.27 29.83 7.68
N SER A 412 -2.54 29.20 6.76
CA SER A 412 -2.76 29.36 5.32
C SER A 412 -4.14 28.86 4.85
N ASP A 413 -4.70 27.83 5.50
CA ASP A 413 -6.05 27.32 5.20
C ASP A 413 -7.18 28.19 5.75
N ALA A 414 -6.88 29.13 6.66
CA ALA A 414 -7.87 29.99 7.30
C ALA A 414 -8.21 31.27 6.51
N PHE A 415 -7.53 31.53 5.37
CA PHE A 415 -7.65 32.78 4.60
C PHE A 415 -8.17 32.60 3.17
#